data_AF-A0A8H7EJZ6-F1
#
_entry.id   AF-A0A8H7EJZ6-F1
#
_cell.length_a   1.000
_cell.length_b   1.000
_cell.length_c   1.000
_cell.angle_alpha   90.00
_cell.angle_beta   90.00
_cell.angle_gamma   90.00
#
_symmetry.space_group_name_H-M   'P 1'
#
loop_
_entity.id
_entity.type
_entity.pdbx_description
1 polymer ?
#
loop_
_entity_poly.entity_id
_entity_poly.type
_entity_poly.pdbx_seq_one_letter_code
_entity_poly.pdbx_strand_id
1 'polypeptide(L)'
;MTSTIGIPIKLLNEAAGHIVTLEITSGEVYRGKLIEGLHSEDNMNVQLKDITVTARDGRVSHLEQVYIRGSHVRYFIVPDMLRNAPMFRSRGTRGRGVGLARGRATVNRARASTRGGGGGFYPTLNGETPENSATRHFFHRHNMDIKNPRRILAIGAPEAGVLPLLKELTGSAPEPTSETTAGLTHEWRLETKYYTATLPIWIDELANVAEWRTEFTKPEAREVVTALGAWIYCFKKPVETKDLDVIKETMQAVSDVIERACGYGGDMVCLAVAMPQSITPYLEKSHEEWEELAMDYGFEYVDSEKKGKNEFGEATGVHRVREALEAGEWESMADLDMGGDEDGFEGSFAAEEAEMNMELFGMKGALAGFDDDEGPESGDKEVEELEVMMQKMVAIKEMGEGMEEAERKRFAAKAVNDLLKDY
;
A
#
# COMPACT_ATOMS: atom_id res chain seq x y z
N MET A 1 -18.87 -7.12 -26.79
CA MET A 1 -17.40 -7.17 -26.75
C MET A 1 -16.93 -5.86 -26.15
N THR A 2 -16.73 -5.80 -24.84
CA THR A 2 -16.24 -4.59 -24.16
C THR A 2 -14.71 -4.57 -24.31
N SER A 3 -14.22 -3.75 -25.23
CA SER A 3 -12.79 -3.51 -25.40
C SER A 3 -12.21 -3.07 -24.06
N THR A 4 -11.30 -3.85 -23.49
CA THR A 4 -10.67 -3.54 -22.21
C THR A 4 -9.78 -2.30 -22.40
N ILE A 5 -10.32 -1.12 -22.09
CA ILE A 5 -9.60 0.15 -22.18
C ILE A 5 -8.31 0.03 -21.34
N GLY A 6 -7.17 0.28 -21.96
CA GLY A 6 -5.86 0.17 -21.31
C GLY A 6 -5.71 1.19 -20.18
N ILE A 7 -5.01 0.80 -19.10
CA ILE A 7 -4.75 1.66 -17.92
C ILE A 7 -4.21 3.06 -18.31
N PRO A 8 -3.30 3.22 -19.30
CA PRO A 8 -2.82 4.55 -19.70
C PRO A 8 -3.90 5.46 -20.29
N ILE A 9 -4.90 4.91 -21.00
CA ILE A 9 -6.01 5.67 -21.57
C ILE A 9 -6.92 6.15 -20.43
N LYS A 10 -7.17 5.28 -19.44
CA LYS A 10 -7.98 5.66 -18.28
C LYS A 10 -7.31 6.75 -17.45
N LEU A 11 -5.99 6.67 -17.25
CA LEU A 11 -5.22 7.72 -16.59
C LEU A 11 -5.34 9.07 -17.31
N LEU A 12 -5.23 9.06 -18.63
CA LEU A 12 -5.34 10.28 -19.41
C LEU A 12 -6.74 10.91 -19.29
N ASN A 13 -7.78 10.07 -19.22
CA ASN A 13 -9.15 10.53 -18.98
C ASN A 13 -9.30 11.17 -17.59
N GLU A 14 -8.69 10.60 -16.56
CA GLU A 14 -8.70 11.16 -15.20
C GLU A 14 -7.88 12.46 -15.09
N ALA A 15 -6.86 12.61 -15.94
CA ALA A 15 -6.08 13.84 -16.05
C ALA A 15 -6.84 14.98 -16.75
N ALA A 16 -8.06 14.74 -17.23
CA ALA A 16 -8.92 15.79 -17.78
C ALA A 16 -9.11 16.91 -16.75
N GLY A 17 -9.19 18.15 -17.24
CA GLY A 17 -9.33 19.33 -16.39
C GLY A 17 -8.04 19.77 -15.67
N HIS A 18 -6.97 18.98 -15.71
CA HIS A 18 -5.72 19.32 -15.05
C HIS A 18 -4.67 19.89 -16.01
N ILE A 19 -3.64 20.54 -15.44
CA ILE A 19 -2.48 20.98 -16.21
C ILE A 19 -1.59 19.77 -16.49
N VAL A 20 -1.40 19.47 -17.76
CA VAL A 20 -0.54 18.38 -18.23
C VAL A 20 0.60 18.94 -19.06
N THR A 21 1.73 18.25 -19.05
CA THR A 21 2.86 18.54 -19.95
C THR A 21 3.04 17.36 -20.88
N LEU A 22 3.23 17.60 -22.17
CA LEU A 22 3.49 16.55 -23.15
C LEU A 22 4.64 16.93 -24.06
N GLU A 23 5.44 15.95 -24.45
CA GLU A 23 6.47 16.11 -25.48
C GLU A 23 6.02 15.39 -26.74
N ILE A 24 6.05 16.08 -27.89
CA ILE A 24 5.78 15.46 -29.18
C ILE A 24 7.06 14.92 -29.83
N THR A 25 6.90 14.08 -30.85
CA THR A 25 8.02 13.46 -31.59
C THR A 25 8.98 14.48 -32.21
N SER A 26 8.49 15.68 -32.55
CA SER A 26 9.31 16.84 -32.96
C SER A 26 10.05 17.50 -31.80
N GLY A 27 10.05 16.93 -30.59
CA GLY A 27 10.79 17.38 -29.39
C GLY A 27 10.37 18.74 -28.83
N GLU A 28 9.21 19.25 -29.25
CA GLU A 28 8.58 20.43 -28.68
C GLU A 28 7.72 20.01 -27.48
N VAL A 29 7.73 20.84 -26.43
CA VAL A 29 7.03 20.55 -25.18
C VAL A 29 5.84 21.48 -25.05
N TYR A 30 4.66 20.92 -24.79
CA TYR A 30 3.41 21.65 -24.61
C TYR A 30 2.94 21.47 -23.17
N ARG A 31 2.77 22.57 -22.44
CA ARG A 31 2.22 22.58 -21.08
C ARG A 31 0.94 23.41 -21.06
N GLY A 32 -0.19 22.79 -20.72
CA GLY A 32 -1.49 23.47 -20.71
C GLY A 32 -2.58 22.64 -20.02
N LYS A 33 -3.76 23.21 -19.88
CA LYS A 33 -4.92 22.53 -19.28
C LYS A 33 -5.53 21.53 -20.27
N LEU A 34 -5.65 20.27 -19.90
CA LEU A 34 -6.34 19.26 -20.71
C LEU A 34 -7.85 19.53 -20.71
N ILE A 35 -8.44 19.72 -21.89
CA ILE A 35 -9.88 19.95 -22.02
C ILE A 35 -10.60 18.59 -21.93
N GLU A 36 -11.63 18.53 -21.10
CA GLU A 36 -12.44 17.34 -20.74
C GLU A 36 -13.22 16.70 -21.90
N GLY A 37 -13.16 17.26 -23.10
CA GLY A 37 -13.82 16.69 -24.26
C GLY A 37 -12.89 15.75 -25.01
N LEU A 38 -12.91 14.45 -24.70
CA LEU A 38 -12.75 13.33 -25.64
C LEU A 38 -12.91 11.97 -24.94
N HIS A 39 -14.07 11.74 -24.32
CA HIS A 39 -14.53 10.40 -23.87
C HIS A 39 -14.74 9.39 -25.02
N SER A 40 -14.20 9.62 -26.22
CA SER A 40 -14.53 8.85 -27.42
C SER A 40 -13.34 8.51 -28.31
N GLU A 41 -12.11 8.80 -27.90
CA GLU A 41 -10.95 8.47 -28.72
C GLU A 41 -9.88 7.66 -27.96
N ASP A 42 -9.91 6.33 -28.14
CA ASP A 42 -8.87 5.37 -27.68
C ASP A 42 -7.48 5.64 -28.30
N ASN A 43 -7.34 6.64 -29.16
CA ASN A 43 -6.14 6.94 -29.95
C ASN A 43 -5.20 7.96 -29.28
N MET A 44 -5.49 8.37 -28.03
CA MET A 44 -4.71 9.33 -27.22
C MET A 44 -4.60 10.73 -27.83
N ASN A 45 -5.51 11.13 -28.71
CA ASN A 45 -5.61 12.52 -29.17
C ASN A 45 -6.03 13.43 -28.02
N VAL A 46 -5.41 14.61 -27.93
CA VAL A 46 -5.63 15.54 -26.82
C VAL A 46 -5.86 16.96 -27.30
N GLN A 47 -6.71 17.67 -26.56
CA GLN A 47 -6.92 19.09 -26.73
C GLN A 47 -6.47 19.83 -25.47
N LEU A 48 -5.57 20.80 -25.62
CA LEU A 48 -5.11 21.62 -24.51
C LEU A 48 -5.65 23.04 -24.66
N LYS A 49 -5.78 23.75 -23.53
CA LYS A 49 -6.09 25.18 -23.43
C LYS A 49 -5.01 25.88 -22.60
N ASP A 50 -4.81 27.17 -22.85
CA ASP A 50 -3.91 28.05 -22.10
C ASP A 50 -2.49 27.47 -22.05
N ILE A 51 -1.92 27.25 -23.24
CA ILE A 51 -0.70 26.47 -23.43
C ILE A 51 0.53 27.37 -23.47
N THR A 52 1.58 26.88 -22.82
CA THR A 52 2.95 27.35 -22.99
C THR A 52 3.73 26.29 -23.78
N VAL A 53 4.18 26.64 -24.98
CA VAL A 53 4.97 25.78 -25.86
C VAL A 53 6.43 26.16 -25.75
N THR A 54 7.29 25.17 -25.49
CA THR A 54 8.74 25.31 -25.50
C THR A 54 9.30 24.57 -26.70
N ALA A 55 9.86 25.31 -27.65
CA ALA A 55 10.52 24.75 -28.82
C ALA A 55 11.87 24.09 -28.43
N ARG A 56 12.42 23.25 -29.31
CA ARG A 56 13.71 22.58 -29.08
C ARG A 56 14.88 23.52 -28.81
N ASP A 57 14.81 24.74 -29.33
CA ASP A 57 15.82 25.78 -29.12
C ASP A 57 15.60 26.59 -27.83
N GLY A 58 14.63 26.20 -27.01
CA GLY A 58 14.30 26.83 -25.74
C GLY A 58 13.40 28.06 -25.87
N ARG A 59 12.97 28.44 -27.08
CA ARG A 59 12.02 29.55 -27.24
C ARG A 59 10.64 29.16 -26.71
N VAL A 60 10.09 30.04 -25.89
CA VAL A 60 8.76 29.87 -25.29
C VAL A 60 7.74 30.71 -26.06
N SER A 61 6.58 30.13 -26.35
CA SER A 61 5.44 30.80 -26.97
C SER A 61 4.14 30.40 -26.28
N HIS A 62 3.13 31.26 -26.36
CA HIS A 62 1.82 31.03 -25.76
C HIS A 62 0.77 30.78 -26.85
N LEU A 63 -0.06 29.77 -26.65
CA LEU A 63 -1.19 29.42 -27.52
C LEU A 63 -2.45 29.29 -26.68
N GLU A 64 -3.57 29.82 -27.16
CA GLU A 64 -4.84 29.73 -26.43
C GLU A 64 -5.42 28.31 -26.44
N GLN A 65 -5.31 27.61 -27.56
CA GLN A 65 -5.85 26.26 -27.74
C GLN A 65 -5.05 25.49 -28.80
N VAL A 66 -4.85 24.19 -28.57
CA VAL A 66 -4.19 23.30 -29.54
C VAL A 66 -4.83 21.93 -29.50
N TYR A 67 -4.92 21.29 -30.67
CA TYR A 67 -5.31 19.88 -30.81
C TYR A 67 -4.11 19.08 -31.31
N ILE A 68 -3.72 18.06 -30.55
CA ILE A 68 -2.54 17.24 -30.81
C ILE A 68 -2.98 15.79 -31.01
N ARG A 69 -2.57 15.22 -32.15
CA ARG A 69 -2.81 13.82 -32.47
C ARG A 69 -1.92 12.91 -31.61
N GLY A 70 -2.50 11.94 -30.90
CA GLY A 70 -1.85 11.05 -29.96
C GLY A 70 -0.69 10.25 -30.55
N SER A 71 -0.77 9.89 -31.84
CA SER A 71 0.33 9.20 -32.54
C SER A 71 1.63 10.02 -32.63
N HIS A 72 1.58 11.33 -32.43
CA HIS A 72 2.76 12.21 -32.41
C HIS A 72 3.27 12.48 -30.99
N VAL A 73 2.59 12.01 -29.94
CA VAL A 73 3.01 12.23 -28.55
C VAL A 73 4.01 11.15 -28.14
N ARG A 74 5.11 11.54 -27.50
CA ARG A 74 6.12 10.61 -26.97
C ARG A 74 5.78 10.18 -25.55
N TYR A 75 5.48 11.15 -24.69
CA TYR A 75 5.08 10.91 -23.31
C TYR A 75 4.23 12.06 -22.78
N PHE A 76 3.48 11.76 -21.72
CA PHE A 76 2.75 12.73 -20.93
C PHE A 76 3.35 12.80 -19.52
N ILE A 77 3.28 13.98 -18.92
CA ILE A 77 3.49 14.25 -17.51
C ILE A 77 2.15 14.77 -17.00
N VAL A 78 1.54 13.98 -16.13
CA VAL A 78 0.26 14.28 -15.48
C VAL A 78 0.52 14.72 -14.03
N PRO A 79 -0.41 15.43 -13.38
CA PRO A 79 -0.24 15.84 -11.99
C PRO A 79 -0.07 14.65 -11.05
N ASP A 80 0.75 14.85 -10.01
CA ASP A 80 1.06 13.82 -9.02
C ASP A 80 -0.16 13.38 -8.20
N MET A 81 -1.25 14.16 -8.17
CA MET A 81 -2.52 13.79 -7.54
C MET A 81 -3.09 12.46 -8.08
N LEU A 82 -2.82 12.15 -9.34
CA LEU A 82 -3.30 10.92 -9.98
C LEU A 82 -2.48 9.68 -9.60
N ARG A 83 -1.37 9.83 -8.86
CA ARG A 83 -0.54 8.69 -8.41
C ARG A 83 -1.32 7.70 -7.54
N ASN A 84 -2.32 8.20 -6.81
CA ASN A 84 -3.16 7.43 -5.90
C ASN A 84 -4.49 7.00 -6.55
N ALA A 85 -4.73 7.36 -7.81
CA ALA A 85 -5.97 7.05 -8.49
C ALA A 85 -6.21 5.53 -8.52
N PRO A 86 -7.45 5.06 -8.29
CA PRO A 86 -7.78 3.64 -8.11
C PRO A 86 -7.46 2.77 -9.33
N MET A 87 -7.16 3.37 -10.47
CA MET A 87 -6.85 2.68 -11.73
C MET A 87 -5.45 2.08 -11.79
N PHE A 88 -4.52 2.55 -10.93
CA PHE A 88 -3.21 1.92 -10.74
C PHE A 88 -3.25 0.78 -9.73
N ARG A 89 -4.34 0.66 -8.97
CA ARG A 89 -4.61 -0.51 -8.15
C ARG A 89 -5.05 -1.62 -9.10
N SER A 90 -4.19 -2.63 -9.27
CA SER A 90 -4.49 -3.76 -10.14
C SER A 90 -5.78 -4.44 -9.68
N ARG A 91 -6.88 -4.31 -10.46
CA ARG A 91 -8.13 -5.06 -10.28
C ARG A 91 -8.00 -6.53 -10.72
N GLY A 92 -6.87 -7.13 -10.37
CA GLY A 92 -6.51 -8.49 -10.72
C GLY A 92 -5.41 -9.01 -9.83
N THR A 93 -5.74 -9.26 -8.55
CA THR A 93 -5.17 -10.32 -7.71
C THR A 93 -5.96 -10.41 -6.40
N ARG A 94 -7.22 -10.85 -6.47
CA ARG A 94 -7.66 -11.86 -5.49
C ARG A 94 -6.95 -13.14 -5.93
N GLY A 95 -5.99 -13.62 -5.13
CA GLY A 95 -5.28 -14.87 -5.38
C GLY A 95 -4.09 -14.77 -6.34
N ARG A 96 -2.97 -14.25 -5.86
CA ARG A 96 -1.66 -14.88 -6.08
C ARG A 96 -0.66 -14.24 -5.12
N GLY A 97 -0.21 -15.02 -4.15
CA GLY A 97 0.86 -14.64 -3.24
C GLY A 97 2.07 -14.07 -3.99
N VAL A 98 2.71 -13.12 -3.33
CA VAL A 98 4.02 -12.58 -3.67
C VAL A 98 5.05 -13.71 -3.51
N GLY A 99 5.11 -14.63 -4.49
CA GLY A 99 5.99 -15.80 -4.42
C GLY A 99 6.31 -16.50 -5.74
N LEU A 100 5.79 -16.05 -6.91
CA LEU A 100 5.99 -16.80 -8.17
C LEU A 100 6.40 -15.98 -9.40
N ALA A 101 6.72 -14.69 -9.26
CA ALA A 101 7.02 -13.82 -10.41
C ALA A 101 8.49 -13.38 -10.54
N ARG A 102 9.47 -14.17 -10.07
CA ARG A 102 10.90 -13.93 -10.38
C ARG A 102 11.67 -15.08 -11.02
N GLY A 103 10.97 -16.12 -11.48
CA GLY A 103 11.58 -17.35 -12.01
C GLY A 103 11.69 -17.48 -13.54
N ARG A 104 11.63 -16.41 -14.35
CA ARG A 104 11.60 -16.58 -15.83
C ARG A 104 12.42 -15.63 -16.70
N ALA A 105 13.39 -14.89 -16.16
CA ALA A 105 14.22 -13.98 -16.96
C ALA A 105 15.73 -14.31 -17.04
N THR A 106 16.22 -15.42 -16.48
CA THR A 106 17.67 -15.71 -16.45
C THR A 106 18.12 -17.09 -16.96
N VAL A 107 17.22 -17.94 -17.46
CA VAL A 107 17.57 -19.32 -17.88
C VAL A 107 18.09 -19.42 -19.32
N ASN A 108 18.55 -18.32 -19.93
CA ASN A 108 19.20 -18.36 -21.26
C ASN A 108 20.70 -18.03 -21.26
N ARG A 109 21.41 -18.13 -20.12
CA ARG A 109 22.87 -17.94 -20.11
C ARG A 109 23.66 -18.94 -19.27
N ALA A 110 23.24 -20.20 -19.24
CA ALA A 110 24.02 -21.27 -18.62
C ALA A 110 23.92 -22.61 -19.40
N ARG A 111 24.22 -22.59 -20.70
CA ARG A 111 24.60 -23.81 -21.45
C ARG A 111 25.66 -23.47 -22.49
N ALA A 112 26.89 -23.24 -22.02
CA ALA A 112 28.11 -23.41 -22.83
C ALA A 112 29.34 -23.24 -21.93
N SER A 113 29.70 -24.26 -21.14
CA SER A 113 31.02 -24.32 -20.51
C SER A 113 31.32 -25.76 -20.06
N THR A 114 31.54 -26.66 -21.01
CA THR A 114 32.39 -27.84 -20.79
C THR A 114 32.81 -28.44 -22.13
N ARG A 115 34.07 -28.21 -22.55
CA ARG A 115 35.03 -29.21 -23.07
C ARG A 115 36.11 -28.58 -23.97
N GLY A 116 37.36 -28.92 -23.64
CA GLY A 116 38.54 -29.02 -24.52
C GLY A 116 39.11 -27.69 -25.02
N GLY A 117 40.40 -27.35 -24.89
CA GLY A 117 41.58 -28.20 -24.97
C GLY A 117 42.21 -28.02 -26.36
N GLY A 118 43.41 -27.42 -26.43
CA GLY A 118 44.24 -27.41 -27.64
C GLY A 118 44.87 -26.06 -27.98
N GLY A 119 46.22 -26.00 -27.97
CA GLY A 119 47.04 -24.82 -28.27
C GLY A 119 47.02 -24.37 -29.74
N GLY A 120 47.51 -23.16 -30.02
CA GLY A 120 48.92 -22.99 -30.38
C GLY A 120 49.44 -21.54 -30.43
N PHE A 121 50.74 -21.44 -30.16
CA PHE A 121 51.79 -20.48 -30.58
C PHE A 121 51.53 -19.65 -31.87
N TYR A 122 52.06 -18.45 -32.15
CA TYR A 122 53.10 -17.46 -31.71
C TYR A 122 52.77 -16.12 -32.48
N PRO A 123 53.54 -15.00 -32.45
CA PRO A 123 54.18 -14.24 -31.36
C PRO A 123 53.96 -12.68 -31.43
N THR A 124 54.24 -12.01 -30.30
CA THR A 124 54.77 -10.64 -30.06
C THR A 124 54.46 -9.44 -30.99
N LEU A 125 54.15 -8.28 -30.40
CA LEU A 125 54.99 -7.06 -30.48
C LEU A 125 54.52 -5.97 -29.49
N ASN A 126 55.52 -5.25 -28.94
CA ASN A 126 55.46 -4.20 -27.93
C ASN A 126 54.77 -2.92 -28.41
N GLY A 127 54.26 -2.12 -27.46
CA GLY A 127 53.91 -0.71 -27.69
C GLY A 127 53.22 -0.06 -26.50
N GLU A 128 53.98 0.34 -25.48
CA GLU A 128 53.55 1.34 -24.50
C GLU A 128 53.51 2.73 -25.15
N THR A 129 52.41 3.46 -24.98
CA THR A 129 52.42 4.91 -24.74
C THR A 129 51.17 5.32 -23.92
N PRO A 130 51.28 6.32 -23.04
CA PRO A 130 50.26 6.67 -22.05
C PRO A 130 49.35 7.81 -22.53
N GLU A 131 48.05 7.74 -22.27
CA GLU A 131 47.15 8.90 -22.07
C GLU A 131 45.68 8.44 -22.00
N ASN A 132 45.10 8.45 -20.81
CA ASN A 132 43.86 9.20 -20.53
C ASN A 132 43.43 8.97 -19.07
N SER A 133 43.92 9.86 -18.22
CA SER A 133 43.26 10.20 -16.97
C SER A 133 41.98 10.98 -17.31
N ALA A 134 40.87 10.29 -17.49
CA ALA A 134 39.55 10.92 -17.49
C ALA A 134 38.49 9.94 -16.98
N THR A 135 38.07 10.21 -15.74
CA THR A 135 36.69 10.01 -15.29
C THR A 135 36.21 8.55 -15.23
N ARG A 136 36.71 7.81 -14.23
CA ARG A 136 35.80 6.89 -13.52
C ARG A 136 34.73 7.75 -12.85
N HIS A 137 33.61 7.95 -13.53
CA HIS A 137 32.37 8.29 -12.85
C HIS A 137 32.10 7.17 -11.85
N PHE A 138 32.51 7.39 -10.60
CA PHE A 138 31.90 6.73 -9.47
C PHE A 138 30.41 6.97 -9.61
N PHE A 139 29.65 5.95 -9.99
CA PHE A 139 28.23 5.89 -9.69
C PHE A 139 28.14 5.95 -8.15
N HIS A 140 28.03 7.16 -7.61
CA HIS A 140 27.57 7.37 -6.25
C HIS A 140 26.16 6.81 -6.22
N ARG A 141 26.05 5.57 -5.75
CA ARG A 141 24.78 4.93 -5.42
C ARG A 141 24.13 5.85 -4.39
N HIS A 142 23.15 6.65 -4.81
CA HIS A 142 22.32 7.37 -3.86
C HIS A 142 21.49 6.30 -3.15
N ASN A 143 22.02 5.76 -2.05
CA ASN A 143 21.19 5.08 -1.07
C ASN A 143 20.30 6.16 -0.49
N MET A 144 19.00 6.03 -0.70
CA MET A 144 18.01 6.93 -0.11
C MET A 144 18.05 6.75 1.41
N ASP A 145 18.10 7.84 2.17
CA ASP A 145 18.09 7.79 3.64
C ASP A 145 16.70 8.20 4.13
N ILE A 146 15.98 7.28 4.77
CA ILE A 146 14.63 7.52 5.29
C ILE A 146 14.76 8.16 6.66
N LYS A 147 14.48 9.47 6.74
CA LYS A 147 14.70 10.28 7.94
C LYS A 147 13.72 9.99 9.06
N ASN A 148 12.45 9.77 8.73
CA ASN A 148 11.39 9.50 9.71
C ASN A 148 10.62 8.23 9.33
N PRO A 149 11.20 7.04 9.58
CA PRO A 149 10.58 5.81 9.16
C PRO A 149 9.38 5.44 10.04
N ARG A 150 8.42 4.72 9.44
CA ARG A 150 7.36 4.02 10.16
C ARG A 150 7.96 3.00 11.13
N ARG A 151 7.17 2.64 12.14
CA ARG A 151 7.63 1.85 13.28
C ARG A 151 7.25 0.38 13.15
N ILE A 152 7.94 -0.49 13.88
CA ILE A 152 7.61 -1.92 14.00
C ILE A 152 7.00 -2.14 15.37
N LEU A 153 5.89 -2.87 15.46
CA LEU A 153 5.37 -3.38 16.72
C LEU A 153 5.58 -4.88 16.81
N ALA A 154 6.39 -5.30 17.78
CA ALA A 154 6.64 -6.70 18.09
C ALA A 154 5.85 -7.09 19.34
N ILE A 155 4.89 -8.00 19.16
CA ILE A 155 3.95 -8.43 20.20
C ILE A 155 4.02 -9.94 20.40
N GLY A 156 3.71 -10.38 21.61
CA GLY A 156 3.57 -11.80 21.92
C GLY A 156 3.06 -11.99 23.35
N ALA A 157 2.59 -13.19 23.67
CA ALA A 157 2.31 -13.55 25.06
C ALA A 157 3.58 -13.41 25.92
N PRO A 158 3.46 -13.30 27.26
CA PRO A 158 4.62 -13.32 28.15
C PRO A 158 5.54 -14.52 27.83
N GLU A 159 6.84 -14.25 27.72
CA GLU A 159 7.86 -15.23 27.33
C GLU A 159 7.68 -15.85 25.93
N ALA A 160 6.88 -15.28 25.03
CA ALA A 160 6.68 -15.82 23.68
C ALA A 160 7.97 -15.89 22.84
N GLY A 161 9.03 -15.19 23.25
CA GLY A 161 10.35 -15.24 22.61
C GLY A 161 10.68 -14.02 21.74
N VAL A 162 9.98 -12.89 21.93
CA VAL A 162 10.22 -11.64 21.19
C VAL A 162 11.68 -11.16 21.32
N LEU A 163 12.24 -11.12 22.53
CA LEU A 163 13.64 -10.67 22.73
C LEU A 163 14.68 -11.58 22.05
N PRO A 164 14.62 -12.93 22.16
CA PRO A 164 15.46 -13.82 21.36
C PRO A 164 15.37 -13.56 19.85
N LEU A 165 14.14 -13.38 19.32
CA LEU A 165 13.94 -13.08 17.91
C LEU A 165 14.62 -11.77 17.50
N LEU A 166 14.42 -10.70 18.28
CA LEU A 166 15.03 -9.38 18.01
C LEU A 166 16.55 -9.42 18.10
N LYS A 167 17.11 -10.21 19.02
CA LYS A 167 18.55 -10.41 19.12
C LYS A 167 19.13 -11.07 17.87
N GLU A 168 18.44 -12.06 17.31
CA GLU A 168 18.85 -12.71 16.06
C GLU A 168 18.62 -11.81 14.83
N LEU A 169 17.52 -11.06 14.81
CA LEU A 169 17.14 -10.18 13.71
C LEU A 169 18.03 -8.93 13.63
N THR A 170 18.30 -8.28 14.75
CA THR A 170 18.93 -6.94 14.78
C THR A 170 20.38 -7.00 15.27
N GLY A 171 20.80 -8.11 15.89
CA GLY A 171 22.12 -8.28 16.51
C GLY A 171 22.16 -7.90 18.00
N SER A 172 21.13 -7.23 18.51
CA SER A 172 20.99 -6.84 19.92
C SER A 172 19.53 -6.89 20.36
N ALA A 173 19.27 -6.85 21.66
CA ALA A 173 17.93 -6.75 22.22
C ALA A 173 17.99 -5.88 23.49
N PRO A 174 16.92 -5.14 23.80
CA PRO A 174 16.87 -4.34 25.02
C PRO A 174 16.91 -5.24 26.25
N GLU A 175 17.51 -4.73 27.34
CA GLU A 175 17.49 -5.42 28.63
C GLU A 175 16.14 -5.14 29.33
N PRO A 176 15.43 -6.17 29.81
CA PRO A 176 14.18 -5.98 30.53
C PRO A 176 14.45 -5.31 31.88
N THR A 177 13.86 -4.14 32.10
CA THR A 177 14.00 -3.33 33.33
C THR A 177 13.13 -3.82 34.49
N SER A 178 12.19 -4.72 34.21
CA SER A 178 11.28 -5.38 35.16
C SER A 178 10.94 -6.75 34.56
N GLU A 179 10.30 -7.66 35.30
CA GLU A 179 9.99 -9.03 34.83
C GLU A 179 9.04 -9.09 33.59
N THR A 180 8.76 -7.94 32.95
CA THR A 180 7.95 -7.77 31.75
C THR A 180 8.77 -7.14 30.63
N THR A 181 8.46 -7.52 29.40
CA THR A 181 9.00 -6.95 28.17
C THR A 181 8.09 -5.86 27.56
N ALA A 182 6.95 -5.59 28.19
CA ALA A 182 5.98 -4.59 27.73
C ALA A 182 6.53 -3.16 27.81
N GLY A 183 6.28 -2.36 26.78
CA GLY A 183 6.71 -0.96 26.70
C GLY A 183 8.20 -0.76 26.45
N LEU A 184 8.95 -1.84 26.17
CA LEU A 184 10.34 -1.72 25.77
C LEU A 184 10.44 -1.16 24.34
N THR A 185 11.53 -0.45 24.09
CA THR A 185 11.84 0.08 22.76
C THR A 185 13.22 -0.40 22.34
N HIS A 186 13.37 -0.62 21.04
CA HIS A 186 14.61 -1.03 20.41
C HIS A 186 14.77 -0.30 19.08
N GLU A 187 16.00 -0.21 18.59
CA GLU A 187 16.28 0.43 17.30
C GLU A 187 17.03 -0.54 16.40
N TRP A 188 16.62 -0.58 15.14
CA TRP A 188 17.27 -1.41 14.15
C TRP A 188 17.69 -0.60 12.93
N ARG A 189 18.99 -0.51 12.72
CA ARG A 189 19.57 0.09 11.52
C ARG A 189 19.49 -0.91 10.35
N LEU A 190 18.58 -0.64 9.44
CA LEU A 190 18.33 -1.40 8.23
C LEU A 190 19.12 -0.79 7.06
N GLU A 191 20.02 -1.58 6.46
CA GLU A 191 20.81 -1.16 5.31
C GLU A 191 20.55 -2.09 4.13
N THR A 192 19.89 -1.57 3.10
CA THR A 192 19.67 -2.29 1.85
C THR A 192 20.50 -1.69 0.72
N LYS A 193 20.43 -2.30 -0.46
CA LYS A 193 21.07 -1.76 -1.68
C LYS A 193 20.40 -0.50 -2.21
N TYR A 194 19.22 -0.16 -1.71
CA TYR A 194 18.34 0.89 -2.23
C TYR A 194 18.15 2.02 -1.23
N TYR A 195 18.05 1.68 0.06
CA TYR A 195 17.83 2.65 1.12
C TYR A 195 18.53 2.26 2.43
N THR A 196 18.65 3.24 3.30
CA THR A 196 19.04 3.09 4.71
C THR A 196 17.93 3.69 5.56
N ALA A 197 17.55 3.00 6.64
CA ALA A 197 16.54 3.45 7.58
C ALA A 197 16.89 2.98 9.00
N THR A 198 16.64 3.82 10.00
CA THR A 198 16.76 3.41 11.42
C THR A 198 15.35 3.19 11.96
N LEU A 199 14.91 1.93 11.95
CA LEU A 199 13.54 1.53 12.29
C LEU A 199 13.37 1.46 13.81
N PRO A 200 12.44 2.23 14.41
CA PRO A 200 12.07 2.06 15.80
C PRO A 200 11.20 0.80 15.95
N ILE A 201 11.53 -0.02 16.93
CA ILE A 201 10.79 -1.23 17.29
C ILE A 201 10.18 -1.01 18.68
N TRP A 202 8.87 -1.07 18.74
CA TRP A 202 8.11 -1.12 19.98
C TRP A 202 7.84 -2.58 20.34
N ILE A 203 8.00 -2.90 21.62
CA ILE A 203 7.80 -4.25 22.15
C ILE A 203 6.67 -4.19 23.15
N ASP A 204 5.68 -5.06 22.97
CA ASP A 204 4.54 -5.14 23.86
C ASP A 204 4.17 -6.58 24.21
N GLU A 205 3.52 -6.77 25.35
CA GLU A 205 3.07 -8.08 25.82
C GLU A 205 1.56 -8.22 25.76
N LEU A 206 1.12 -9.32 25.17
CA LEU A 206 -0.29 -9.68 25.05
C LEU A 206 -0.67 -10.65 26.17
N ALA A 207 -0.90 -10.11 27.37
CA ALA A 207 -1.40 -10.92 28.49
C ALA A 207 -2.89 -11.31 28.30
N ASN A 208 -3.71 -10.41 27.75
CA ASN A 208 -5.12 -10.63 27.48
C ASN A 208 -5.51 -10.00 26.12
N VAL A 209 -5.82 -10.86 25.15
CA VAL A 209 -6.13 -10.46 23.76
C VAL A 209 -7.39 -9.60 23.68
N ALA A 210 -8.42 -9.91 24.46
CA ALA A 210 -9.70 -9.21 24.42
C ALA A 210 -9.59 -7.77 24.96
N GLU A 211 -8.86 -7.59 26.07
CA GLU A 211 -8.58 -6.27 26.63
C GLU A 211 -7.68 -5.46 25.69
N TRP A 212 -6.60 -6.06 25.19
CA TRP A 212 -5.69 -5.44 24.24
C TRP A 212 -6.43 -4.96 22.97
N ARG A 213 -7.26 -5.82 22.39
CA ARG A 213 -8.09 -5.49 21.23
C ARG A 213 -8.99 -4.29 21.51
N THR A 214 -9.62 -4.26 22.69
CA THR A 214 -10.53 -3.16 23.07
C THR A 214 -9.78 -1.84 23.17
N GLU A 215 -8.59 -1.83 23.75
CA GLU A 215 -7.75 -0.63 23.85
C GLU A 215 -7.27 -0.15 22.47
N PHE A 216 -6.77 -1.05 21.62
CA PHE A 216 -6.25 -0.70 20.29
C PHE A 216 -7.35 -0.39 19.25
N THR A 217 -8.60 -0.66 19.57
CA THR A 217 -9.78 -0.33 18.75
C THR A 217 -10.32 1.09 19.02
N LYS A 218 -9.87 1.73 20.10
CA LYS A 218 -10.29 3.10 20.44
C LYS A 218 -9.81 4.11 19.40
N PRO A 219 -10.55 5.21 19.15
CA PRO A 219 -10.15 6.21 18.16
C PRO A 219 -8.79 6.84 18.48
N GLU A 220 -8.43 6.97 19.76
CA GLU A 220 -7.14 7.51 20.20
C GLU A 220 -5.97 6.59 19.81
N ALA A 221 -6.20 5.28 19.68
CA ALA A 221 -5.17 4.32 19.26
C ALA A 221 -4.88 4.39 17.75
N ARG A 222 -5.72 5.08 16.96
CA ARG A 222 -5.55 5.19 15.51
C ARG A 222 -4.23 5.84 15.12
N GLU A 223 -3.79 6.86 15.86
CA GLU A 223 -2.50 7.52 15.64
C GLU A 223 -1.32 6.54 15.82
N VAL A 224 -1.41 5.69 16.85
CA VAL A 224 -0.40 4.67 17.14
C VAL A 224 -0.36 3.64 16.02
N VAL A 225 -1.51 3.12 15.58
CA VAL A 225 -1.60 2.08 14.55
C VAL A 225 -1.17 2.59 13.18
N THR A 226 -1.53 3.82 12.81
CA THR A 226 -1.14 4.42 11.52
C THR A 226 0.36 4.71 11.43
N ALA A 227 1.04 4.92 12.57
CA ALA A 227 2.49 5.06 12.63
C ALA A 227 3.25 3.73 12.41
N LEU A 228 2.58 2.58 12.50
CA LEU A 228 3.21 1.27 12.31
C LEU A 228 3.31 0.93 10.83
N GLY A 229 4.49 0.46 10.40
CA GLY A 229 4.74 -0.12 9.08
C GLY A 229 4.83 -1.64 9.10
N ALA A 230 5.02 -2.25 10.27
CA ALA A 230 5.03 -3.69 10.42
C ALA A 230 4.55 -4.17 11.79
N TRP A 231 3.96 -5.36 11.77
CA TRP A 231 3.51 -6.12 12.93
C TRP A 231 4.26 -7.46 12.97
N ILE A 232 4.92 -7.75 14.08
CA ILE A 232 5.58 -9.03 14.32
C ILE A 232 4.90 -9.70 15.51
N TYR A 233 4.08 -10.69 15.24
CA TYR A 233 3.45 -11.50 16.27
C TYR A 233 4.26 -12.76 16.55
N CYS A 234 4.84 -12.86 17.74
CA CYS A 234 5.58 -14.03 18.20
C CYS A 234 4.69 -14.93 19.04
N PHE A 235 4.66 -16.23 18.74
CA PHE A 235 3.93 -17.21 19.53
C PHE A 235 4.71 -18.52 19.65
N LYS A 236 4.53 -19.23 20.77
CA LYS A 236 5.07 -20.59 20.92
C LYS A 236 4.17 -21.58 20.18
N LYS A 237 4.76 -22.59 19.53
CA LYS A 237 4.00 -23.64 18.83
C LYS A 237 2.96 -24.28 19.77
N PRO A 238 1.69 -24.41 19.37
CA PRO A 238 0.60 -24.83 20.26
C PRO A 238 0.82 -26.25 20.80
N VAL A 239 0.48 -26.47 22.07
CA VAL A 239 0.51 -27.80 22.70
C VAL A 239 -0.89 -28.42 22.63
N GLU A 240 -1.90 -27.61 22.95
CA GLU A 240 -3.31 -27.96 22.91
C GLU A 240 -4.06 -27.15 21.84
N THR A 241 -5.26 -27.61 21.47
CA THR A 241 -6.16 -26.86 20.57
C THR A 241 -6.49 -25.47 21.11
N LYS A 242 -6.53 -25.31 22.44
CA LYS A 242 -6.76 -24.01 23.09
C LYS A 242 -5.66 -22.99 22.78
N ASP A 243 -4.41 -23.44 22.74
CA ASP A 243 -3.28 -22.55 22.40
C ASP A 243 -3.40 -22.08 20.95
N LEU A 244 -3.85 -22.99 20.06
CA LEU A 244 -4.11 -22.66 18.67
C LEU A 244 -5.27 -21.66 18.55
N ASP A 245 -6.33 -21.81 19.34
CA ASP A 245 -7.46 -20.88 19.34
C ASP A 245 -7.02 -19.48 19.81
N VAL A 246 -6.16 -19.38 20.82
CA VAL A 246 -5.58 -18.10 21.27
C VAL A 246 -4.71 -17.46 20.18
N ILE A 247 -3.92 -18.25 19.45
CA ILE A 247 -3.11 -17.77 18.31
C ILE A 247 -4.02 -17.18 17.22
N LYS A 248 -5.10 -17.87 16.86
CA LYS A 248 -6.09 -17.39 15.89
C LYS A 248 -6.80 -16.13 16.38
N GLU A 249 -7.24 -16.12 17.63
CA GLU A 249 -7.89 -14.96 18.25
C GLU A 249 -6.96 -13.73 18.23
N THR A 250 -5.67 -13.93 18.49
CA THR A 250 -4.67 -12.87 18.44
C THR A 250 -4.47 -12.32 17.03
N MET A 251 -4.32 -13.20 16.01
CA MET A 251 -4.19 -12.76 14.62
C MET A 251 -5.44 -12.02 14.14
N GLN A 252 -6.63 -12.53 14.48
CA GLN A 252 -7.90 -11.85 14.19
C GLN A 252 -7.95 -10.48 14.87
N ALA A 253 -7.58 -10.38 16.16
CA ALA A 253 -7.58 -9.13 16.90
C ALA A 253 -6.67 -8.08 16.26
N VAL A 254 -5.47 -8.46 15.82
CA VAL A 254 -4.55 -7.54 15.12
C VAL A 254 -5.13 -7.13 13.76
N SER A 255 -5.68 -8.07 12.99
CA SER A 255 -6.35 -7.76 11.71
C SER A 255 -7.48 -6.75 11.90
N ASP A 256 -8.33 -6.94 12.91
CA ASP A 256 -9.46 -6.05 13.22
C ASP A 256 -8.99 -4.64 13.61
N VAL A 257 -7.90 -4.54 14.37
CA VAL A 257 -7.27 -3.26 14.74
C VAL A 257 -6.75 -2.54 13.51
N ILE A 258 -6.05 -3.24 12.62
CA ILE A 258 -5.50 -2.67 11.38
C ILE A 258 -6.64 -2.20 10.47
N GLU A 259 -7.65 -3.04 10.25
CA GLU A 259 -8.80 -2.73 9.39
C GLU A 259 -9.55 -1.50 9.89
N ARG A 260 -9.74 -1.37 11.21
CA ARG A 260 -10.46 -0.24 11.79
C ARG A 260 -9.67 1.06 11.77
N ALA A 261 -8.35 1.00 11.94
CA ALA A 261 -7.50 2.19 11.96
C ALA A 261 -7.13 2.68 10.55
N CYS A 262 -6.91 1.76 9.62
CA CYS A 262 -6.30 2.02 8.30
C CYS A 262 -7.19 1.63 7.11
N GLY A 263 -8.33 0.99 7.33
CA GLY A 263 -9.22 0.49 6.27
C GLY A 263 -8.68 -0.76 5.56
N TYR A 264 -9.41 -1.19 4.52
CA TYR A 264 -9.06 -2.33 3.65
C TYR A 264 -7.89 -1.99 2.70
N GLY A 265 -6.69 -1.73 3.24
CA GLY A 265 -5.55 -1.41 2.39
C GLY A 265 -4.32 -0.82 3.07
N GLY A 266 -4.15 -1.04 4.38
CA GLY A 266 -2.89 -0.67 5.03
C GLY A 266 -1.72 -1.45 4.42
N ASP A 267 -0.76 -0.77 3.79
CA ASP A 267 0.51 -1.37 3.39
C ASP A 267 1.34 -1.57 4.66
N MET A 268 1.15 -2.71 5.32
CA MET A 268 1.83 -3.10 6.54
C MET A 268 2.32 -4.52 6.42
N VAL A 269 3.58 -4.75 6.81
CA VAL A 269 4.15 -6.09 6.85
C VAL A 269 3.64 -6.81 8.10
N CYS A 270 2.81 -7.83 7.97
CA CYS A 270 2.27 -8.60 9.10
C CYS A 270 2.91 -10.01 9.13
N LEU A 271 3.67 -10.31 10.18
CA LEU A 271 4.43 -11.56 10.33
C LEU A 271 3.96 -12.35 11.55
N ALA A 272 3.59 -13.61 11.34
CA ALA A 272 3.25 -14.55 12.38
C ALA A 272 4.44 -15.51 12.59
N VAL A 273 5.23 -15.27 13.63
CA VAL A 273 6.49 -15.96 13.88
C VAL A 273 6.32 -17.03 14.94
N ALA A 274 6.40 -18.30 14.52
CA ALA A 274 6.43 -19.43 15.43
C ALA A 274 7.80 -19.56 16.09
N MET A 275 7.80 -19.46 17.41
CA MET A 275 8.97 -19.52 18.27
C MET A 275 9.18 -20.95 18.80
N PRO A 276 10.43 -21.33 19.13
CA PRO A 276 10.74 -22.69 19.59
C PRO A 276 9.97 -23.01 20.88
N GLN A 277 9.43 -24.23 20.94
CA GLN A 277 8.67 -24.75 22.07
C GLN A 277 9.36 -26.02 22.58
N SER A 278 9.75 -26.05 23.85
CA SER A 278 10.45 -27.19 24.47
C SER A 278 9.50 -28.23 25.10
N ILE A 279 8.18 -28.02 25.02
CA ILE A 279 7.16 -28.87 25.62
C ILE A 279 6.71 -29.94 24.62
N THR A 280 6.73 -31.21 25.04
CA THR A 280 6.29 -32.37 24.26
C THR A 280 5.24 -33.18 25.03
N PRO A 281 4.17 -33.70 24.40
CA PRO A 281 3.83 -33.61 22.97
C PRO A 281 3.30 -32.22 22.61
N TYR A 282 3.52 -31.75 21.38
CA TYR A 282 2.93 -30.51 20.87
C TYR A 282 2.00 -30.83 19.70
N LEU A 283 1.05 -29.93 19.43
CA LEU A 283 0.14 -30.04 18.30
C LEU A 283 0.93 -29.69 17.03
N GLU A 284 1.43 -30.72 16.36
CA GLU A 284 2.17 -30.56 15.12
C GLU A 284 1.20 -30.24 13.97
N LYS A 285 1.50 -29.16 13.27
CA LYS A 285 0.84 -28.76 12.02
C LYS A 285 1.91 -28.62 10.95
N SER A 286 1.55 -29.00 9.73
CA SER A 286 2.41 -28.81 8.58
C SER A 286 2.61 -27.32 8.29
N HIS A 287 3.69 -27.00 7.58
CA HIS A 287 3.99 -25.63 7.18
C HIS A 287 2.86 -25.04 6.32
N GLU A 288 2.33 -25.82 5.37
CA GLU A 288 1.25 -25.42 4.46
C GLU A 288 -0.03 -25.04 5.23
N GLU A 289 -0.40 -25.81 6.26
CA GLU A 289 -1.56 -25.48 7.12
C GLU A 289 -1.36 -24.19 7.90
N TRP A 290 -0.13 -23.90 8.33
CA TRP A 290 0.18 -22.65 9.02
C TRP A 290 0.17 -21.45 8.08
N GLU A 291 0.68 -21.61 6.85
CA GLU A 291 0.63 -20.57 5.82
C GLU A 291 -0.81 -20.24 5.44
N GLU A 292 -1.65 -21.24 5.19
CA GLU A 292 -3.08 -21.05 4.89
C GLU A 292 -3.79 -20.33 6.04
N LEU A 293 -3.58 -20.80 7.27
CA LEU A 293 -4.17 -20.19 8.46
C LEU A 293 -3.74 -18.74 8.65
N ALA A 294 -2.44 -18.44 8.54
CA ALA A 294 -1.95 -17.07 8.72
C ALA A 294 -2.46 -16.15 7.60
N MET A 295 -2.52 -16.66 6.37
CA MET A 295 -3.01 -15.92 5.20
C MET A 295 -4.46 -15.48 5.34
N ASP A 296 -5.32 -16.30 5.97
CA ASP A 296 -6.73 -15.93 6.22
C ASP A 296 -6.87 -14.67 7.08
N TYR A 297 -5.88 -14.39 7.94
CA TYR A 297 -5.82 -13.19 8.78
C TYR A 297 -4.89 -12.10 8.24
N GLY A 298 -4.36 -12.25 7.03
CA GLY A 298 -3.44 -11.28 6.42
C GLY A 298 -1.99 -11.34 6.93
N PHE A 299 -1.60 -12.42 7.58
CA PHE A 299 -0.24 -12.63 8.06
C PHE A 299 0.57 -13.55 7.14
N GLU A 300 1.88 -13.31 7.07
CA GLU A 300 2.84 -14.27 6.55
C GLU A 300 3.41 -15.11 7.70
N TYR A 301 3.30 -16.44 7.58
CA TYR A 301 3.81 -17.38 8.58
C TYR A 301 5.33 -17.61 8.43
N VAL A 302 6.05 -17.58 9.55
CA VAL A 302 7.48 -17.89 9.60
C VAL A 302 7.81 -18.79 10.78
N ASP A 303 8.43 -19.94 10.53
CA ASP A 303 9.00 -20.81 11.57
C ASP A 303 10.43 -20.37 11.89
N SER A 304 10.65 -19.78 13.07
CA SER A 304 11.96 -19.28 13.50
C SER A 304 13.04 -20.36 13.63
N GLU A 305 12.66 -21.64 13.80
CA GLU A 305 13.61 -22.75 13.92
C GLU A 305 14.22 -23.16 12.57
N LYS A 306 13.56 -22.84 11.44
CA LYS A 306 14.04 -23.20 10.11
C LYS A 306 15.18 -22.29 9.68
N LYS A 307 16.30 -22.88 9.27
CA LYS A 307 17.48 -22.14 8.77
C LYS A 307 17.78 -22.49 7.32
N GLY A 308 18.27 -21.50 6.58
CA GLY A 308 18.73 -21.68 5.21
C GLY A 308 17.67 -21.29 4.19
N LYS A 309 17.44 -22.18 3.22
CA LYS A 309 16.53 -21.94 2.10
C LYS A 309 15.58 -23.12 1.92
N ASN A 310 14.34 -22.83 1.53
CA ASN A 310 13.38 -23.87 1.16
C ASN A 310 13.75 -24.50 -0.20
N GLU A 311 12.96 -25.49 -0.63
CA GLU A 311 13.14 -26.20 -1.89
C GLU A 311 13.01 -25.32 -3.15
N PHE A 312 12.44 -24.12 -3.01
CA PHE A 312 12.34 -23.11 -4.06
C PHE A 312 13.48 -22.07 -4.01
N GLY A 313 14.40 -22.19 -3.04
CA GLY A 313 15.55 -21.31 -2.87
C GLY A 313 15.25 -20.00 -2.13
N GLU A 314 14.09 -19.89 -1.51
CA GLU A 314 13.63 -18.74 -0.72
C GLU A 314 14.15 -18.84 0.71
N ALA A 315 14.41 -17.69 1.35
CA ALA A 315 14.93 -17.65 2.72
C ALA A 315 13.88 -18.17 3.72
N THR A 316 14.33 -18.87 4.77
CA THR A 316 13.45 -19.36 5.85
C THR A 316 13.87 -18.83 7.22
N GLY A 317 12.96 -18.86 8.20
CA GLY A 317 13.19 -18.44 9.58
C GLY A 317 13.47 -16.96 9.72
N VAL A 318 14.36 -16.58 10.64
CA VAL A 318 14.65 -15.16 10.93
C VAL A 318 15.18 -14.40 9.71
N HIS A 319 15.81 -15.12 8.77
CA HIS A 319 16.26 -14.53 7.51
C HIS A 319 15.10 -14.13 6.58
N ARG A 320 13.95 -14.83 6.67
CA ARG A 320 12.72 -14.47 5.97
C ARG A 320 12.04 -13.26 6.61
N VAL A 321 12.01 -13.19 7.94
CA VAL A 321 11.56 -12.00 8.69
C VAL A 321 12.34 -10.77 8.24
N ARG A 322 13.67 -10.88 8.15
CA ARG A 322 14.53 -9.80 7.64
C ARG A 322 14.16 -9.40 6.22
N GLU A 323 14.02 -10.35 5.30
CA GLU A 323 13.69 -10.06 3.89
C GLU A 323 12.33 -9.36 3.75
N ALA A 324 11.33 -9.80 4.52
CA ALA A 324 10.00 -9.17 4.53
C ALA A 324 10.07 -7.72 5.02
N LEU A 325 10.84 -7.45 6.08
CA LEU A 325 11.04 -6.09 6.60
C LEU A 325 11.90 -5.22 5.65
N GLU A 326 12.88 -5.79 4.96
CA GLU A 326 13.65 -5.09 3.91
C GLU A 326 12.77 -4.66 2.73
N ALA A 327 11.69 -5.40 2.46
CA ALA A 327 10.74 -5.11 1.41
C ALA A 327 9.60 -4.15 1.83
N GLY A 328 9.49 -3.81 3.13
CA GLY A 328 8.44 -2.95 3.65
C GLY A 328 8.53 -1.48 3.19
N GLU A 329 7.38 -0.80 3.17
CA GLU A 329 7.29 0.63 2.91
C GLU A 329 7.43 1.43 4.23
N TRP A 330 8.58 2.07 4.40
CA TRP A 330 8.95 2.73 5.65
C TRP A 330 8.76 4.24 5.64
N GLU A 331 8.43 4.87 4.51
CA GLU A 331 8.20 6.31 4.49
C GLU A 331 6.95 6.68 5.29
N SER A 332 7.09 7.60 6.26
CA SER A 332 5.95 8.11 7.01
C SER A 332 5.22 9.18 6.19
N MET A 333 3.89 9.12 6.17
CA MET A 333 3.08 10.20 5.57
C MET A 333 3.18 11.53 6.35
N ALA A 334 3.70 11.51 7.58
CA ALA A 334 3.87 12.71 8.40
C ALA A 334 4.99 13.66 7.91
N ASP A 335 5.90 13.18 7.07
CA ASP A 335 7.01 13.98 6.51
C ASP A 335 6.63 14.75 5.24
N LEU A 336 5.37 14.68 4.79
CA LEU A 336 4.80 15.68 3.88
C LEU A 336 4.52 16.97 4.66
N ASP A 337 5.59 17.56 5.21
CA ASP A 337 5.63 18.92 5.74
C ASP A 337 5.32 19.88 4.58
N MET A 338 4.03 20.08 4.33
CA MET A 338 3.51 21.23 3.62
C MET A 338 3.94 22.46 4.40
N GLY A 339 5.11 23.02 4.05
CA GLY A 339 5.59 24.31 4.54
C GLY A 339 4.65 25.44 4.11
N GLY A 340 3.49 25.53 4.73
CA GLY A 340 2.42 26.46 4.43
C GLY A 340 1.30 26.38 5.46
N ASP A 341 1.46 27.20 6.49
CA ASP A 341 0.46 27.76 7.40
C ASP A 341 -0.34 26.80 8.31
N GLU A 342 -0.07 26.94 9.62
CA GLU A 342 -0.96 26.56 10.72
C GLU A 342 -2.36 27.13 10.48
N ASP A 343 -3.31 26.27 10.10
CA ASP A 343 -4.72 26.23 10.51
C ASP A 343 -5.51 25.40 9.49
N GLY A 344 -5.83 24.14 9.81
CA GLY A 344 -6.81 23.38 9.01
C GLY A 344 -6.72 21.85 8.97
N PHE A 345 -5.84 21.20 9.75
CA PHE A 345 -5.71 19.73 9.75
C PHE A 345 -6.73 19.04 10.68
N GLU A 346 -8.03 19.25 10.46
CA GLU A 346 -9.07 18.48 11.18
C GLU A 346 -10.28 18.07 10.31
N GLY A 347 -10.37 18.51 9.04
CA GLY A 347 -11.56 18.29 8.21
C GLY A 347 -11.51 17.15 7.18
N SER A 348 -10.34 16.56 6.92
CA SER A 348 -10.12 15.71 5.73
C SER A 348 -10.64 14.28 5.87
N PHE A 349 -10.61 13.68 7.06
CA PHE A 349 -10.94 12.25 7.25
C PHE A 349 -12.45 11.99 7.40
N ALA A 350 -13.20 12.93 7.97
CA ALA A 350 -14.65 12.77 8.15
C ALA A 350 -15.42 12.89 6.82
N ALA A 351 -14.89 13.66 5.86
CA ALA A 351 -15.48 13.81 4.54
C ALA A 351 -15.33 12.54 3.68
N GLU A 352 -14.15 11.91 3.71
CA GLU A 352 -13.89 10.63 3.04
C GLU A 352 -14.69 9.47 3.67
N GLU A 353 -14.83 9.44 5.00
CA GLU A 353 -15.65 8.43 5.70
C GLU A 353 -17.14 8.59 5.41
N ALA A 354 -17.62 9.83 5.25
CA ALA A 354 -19.01 10.11 4.85
C ALA A 354 -19.27 9.75 3.39
N GLU A 355 -18.34 10.03 2.48
CA GLU A 355 -18.44 9.62 1.07
C GLU A 355 -18.39 8.09 0.92
N MET A 356 -17.48 7.42 1.61
CA MET A 356 -17.34 5.96 1.54
C MET A 356 -18.52 5.24 2.23
N ASN A 357 -19.08 5.79 3.31
CA ASN A 357 -20.31 5.27 3.92
C ASN A 357 -21.53 5.48 3.02
N MET A 358 -21.59 6.57 2.25
CA MET A 358 -22.63 6.79 1.23
C MET A 358 -22.51 5.79 0.08
N GLU A 359 -21.28 5.46 -0.36
CA GLU A 359 -21.03 4.44 -1.39
C GLU A 359 -21.32 3.01 -0.90
N LEU A 360 -20.97 2.69 0.35
CA LEU A 360 -21.22 1.37 0.95
C LEU A 360 -22.71 1.12 1.24
N PHE A 361 -23.47 2.16 1.61
CA PHE A 361 -24.94 2.07 1.73
C PHE A 361 -25.61 1.84 0.37
N GLY A 362 -25.11 2.50 -0.70
CA GLY A 362 -25.57 2.26 -2.07
C GLY A 362 -25.27 0.84 -2.55
N MET A 363 -24.10 0.31 -2.20
CA MET A 363 -23.70 -1.06 -2.58
C MET A 363 -24.39 -2.15 -1.76
N LYS A 364 -24.72 -1.88 -0.49
CA LYS A 364 -25.42 -2.83 0.40
C LYS A 364 -26.94 -2.88 0.12
N GLY A 365 -27.53 -1.78 -0.36
CA GLY A 365 -28.89 -1.78 -0.90
C GLY A 365 -29.02 -2.64 -2.17
N ALA A 366 -28.00 -2.62 -3.05
CA ALA A 366 -27.98 -3.43 -4.27
C ALA A 366 -27.68 -4.93 -4.04
N LEU A 367 -27.04 -5.29 -2.91
CA LEU A 367 -26.65 -6.67 -2.61
C LEU A 367 -27.70 -7.42 -1.76
N ALA A 368 -28.58 -6.70 -1.05
CA ALA A 368 -29.62 -7.31 -0.21
C ALA A 368 -30.87 -7.79 -0.99
N GLY A 369 -30.88 -7.66 -2.32
CA GLY A 369 -32.02 -8.00 -3.19
C GLY A 369 -31.91 -9.31 -3.98
N PHE A 370 -30.96 -10.20 -3.64
CA PHE A 370 -30.87 -11.52 -4.28
C PHE A 370 -31.25 -12.62 -3.28
N ASP A 371 -32.56 -12.83 -3.13
CA ASP A 371 -33.14 -14.16 -2.91
C ASP A 371 -34.56 -14.21 -3.53
N ASP A 372 -34.65 -14.99 -4.60
CA ASP A 372 -35.78 -15.62 -5.31
C ASP A 372 -37.15 -14.92 -5.58
N ASP A 373 -37.43 -14.89 -6.89
CA ASP A 373 -38.69 -15.19 -7.61
C ASP A 373 -39.78 -14.11 -7.87
N GLU A 374 -40.23 -14.10 -9.14
CA GLU A 374 -41.37 -13.38 -9.78
C GLU A 374 -41.19 -11.97 -10.43
N GLY A 375 -41.23 -11.94 -11.78
CA GLY A 375 -41.95 -10.93 -12.59
C GLY A 375 -41.23 -9.61 -13.00
N PRO A 376 -41.29 -9.17 -14.29
CA PRO A 376 -40.65 -7.93 -14.72
C PRO A 376 -41.64 -6.76 -14.64
N GLU A 377 -41.85 -6.14 -13.48
CA GLU A 377 -42.60 -4.86 -13.41
C GLU A 377 -42.42 -4.01 -12.14
N SER A 378 -41.41 -4.23 -11.27
CA SER A 378 -41.26 -3.49 -9.99
C SER A 378 -40.10 -2.49 -9.90
N GLY A 379 -39.22 -2.38 -10.90
CA GLY A 379 -38.01 -1.54 -10.80
C GLY A 379 -38.23 -0.02 -10.95
N ASP A 380 -39.25 0.41 -11.69
CA ASP A 380 -39.40 1.83 -12.04
C ASP A 380 -39.96 2.68 -10.89
N LYS A 381 -40.77 2.10 -10.00
CA LYS A 381 -41.34 2.82 -8.84
C LYS A 381 -40.32 3.11 -7.75
N GLU A 382 -39.36 2.20 -7.56
CA GLU A 382 -38.33 2.33 -6.52
C GLU A 382 -37.27 3.39 -6.90
N VAL A 383 -37.00 3.57 -8.20
CA VAL A 383 -36.09 4.62 -8.70
C VAL A 383 -36.73 6.01 -8.60
N GLU A 384 -38.04 6.13 -8.88
CA GLU A 384 -38.77 7.40 -8.71
C GLU A 384 -38.80 7.86 -7.24
N GLU A 385 -38.98 6.93 -6.29
CA GLU A 385 -38.98 7.26 -4.86
C GLU A 385 -37.60 7.70 -4.35
N LEU A 386 -36.52 7.08 -4.87
CA LEU A 386 -35.14 7.45 -4.54
C LEU A 386 -34.75 8.82 -5.13
N GLU A 387 -35.18 9.13 -6.36
CA GLU A 387 -34.97 10.46 -6.97
C GLU A 387 -35.67 11.57 -6.18
N VAL A 388 -36.90 11.32 -5.70
CA VAL A 388 -37.65 12.26 -4.87
C VAL A 388 -36.96 12.50 -3.51
N MET A 389 -36.41 11.46 -2.89
CA MET A 389 -35.64 11.61 -1.64
C MET A 389 -34.36 12.42 -1.87
N MET A 390 -33.66 12.18 -2.97
CA MET A 390 -32.42 12.89 -3.32
C MET A 390 -32.67 14.37 -3.61
N GLN A 391 -33.75 14.71 -4.33
CA GLN A 391 -34.17 16.09 -4.54
C GLN A 391 -34.51 16.82 -3.23
N LYS A 392 -35.17 16.13 -2.28
CA LYS A 392 -35.48 16.71 -0.96
C LYS A 392 -34.22 16.96 -0.13
N MET A 393 -33.21 16.09 -0.20
CA MET A 393 -31.92 16.30 0.49
C MET A 393 -31.14 17.49 -0.08
N VAL A 394 -31.17 17.70 -1.40
CA VAL A 394 -30.55 18.87 -2.03
C VAL A 394 -31.24 20.17 -1.59
N ALA A 395 -32.57 20.19 -1.51
CA ALA A 395 -33.32 21.35 -1.03
C ALA A 395 -33.00 21.68 0.45
N ILE A 396 -32.83 20.66 1.31
CA ILE A 396 -32.44 20.86 2.72
C ILE A 396 -31.03 21.42 2.83
N LYS A 397 -30.13 20.98 1.94
CA LYS A 397 -28.75 21.48 1.86
C LYS A 397 -28.72 22.96 1.47
N GLU A 398 -29.50 23.36 0.45
CA GLU A 398 -29.62 24.76 0.02
C GLU A 398 -30.25 25.65 1.11
N MET A 399 -31.23 25.17 1.86
CA MET A 399 -31.82 25.91 2.98
C MET A 399 -30.85 26.12 4.16
N GLY A 400 -29.80 25.30 4.26
CA GLY A 400 -28.74 25.44 5.26
C GLY A 400 -27.62 26.40 4.85
N GLU A 401 -27.58 26.86 3.60
CA GLU A 401 -26.56 27.79 3.10
C GLU A 401 -26.78 29.19 3.67
N GLY A 402 -25.96 29.55 4.66
CA GLY A 402 -26.04 30.84 5.37
C GLY A 402 -26.16 30.71 6.89
N MET A 403 -26.39 29.49 7.41
CA MET A 403 -26.39 29.22 8.85
C MET A 403 -24.99 28.90 9.36
N GLU A 404 -24.71 29.23 10.62
CA GLU A 404 -23.47 28.84 11.32
C GLU A 404 -23.41 27.30 11.46
N GLU A 405 -22.21 26.73 11.44
CA GLU A 405 -21.99 25.28 11.29
C GLU A 405 -22.71 24.43 12.36
N ALA A 406 -22.71 24.89 13.61
CA ALA A 406 -23.41 24.21 14.71
C ALA A 406 -24.95 24.23 14.54
N GLU A 407 -25.50 25.28 13.95
CA GLU A 407 -26.94 25.42 13.71
C GLU A 407 -27.36 24.63 12.46
N ARG A 408 -26.53 24.65 11.40
CA ARG A 408 -26.70 23.86 10.18
C ARG A 408 -26.74 22.36 10.47
N LYS A 409 -25.86 21.86 11.35
CA LYS A 409 -25.81 20.45 11.75
C LYS A 409 -27.08 20.01 12.51
N ARG A 410 -27.63 20.88 13.37
CA ARG A 410 -28.90 20.63 14.08
C ARG A 410 -30.10 20.67 13.15
N PHE A 411 -30.12 21.61 12.21
CA PHE A 411 -31.17 21.75 11.20
C PHE A 411 -31.21 20.53 10.26
N ALA A 412 -30.05 20.10 9.74
CA ALA A 412 -29.93 18.93 8.88
C ALA A 412 -30.33 17.64 9.60
N ALA A 413 -29.87 17.44 10.85
CA ALA A 413 -30.24 16.26 11.63
C ALA A 413 -31.75 16.17 11.92
N LYS A 414 -32.41 17.32 12.18
CA LYS A 414 -33.86 17.36 12.38
C LYS A 414 -34.62 17.08 11.08
N ALA A 415 -34.19 17.69 9.97
CA ALA A 415 -34.83 17.54 8.67
C ALA A 415 -34.71 16.11 8.12
N VAL A 416 -33.56 15.45 8.30
CA VAL A 416 -33.36 14.04 7.92
C VAL A 416 -34.21 13.11 8.78
N ASN A 417 -34.33 13.37 10.08
CA ASN A 417 -35.16 12.56 10.98
C ASN A 417 -36.68 12.71 10.73
N ASP A 418 -37.12 13.87 10.23
CA ASP A 418 -38.51 14.06 9.83
C ASP A 418 -38.78 13.40 8.46
N LEU A 419 -37.81 13.41 7.53
CA LEU A 419 -37.88 12.70 6.25
C LEU A 419 -37.98 11.16 6.41
N LEU A 420 -37.32 10.62 7.43
CA LEU A 420 -37.32 9.19 7.75
C LEU A 420 -38.57 8.71 8.49
N LYS A 421 -39.47 9.61 8.90
CA LYS A 421 -40.75 9.26 9.55
C LYS A 421 -41.93 9.20 8.57
N ASP A 422 -41.76 9.80 7.39
CA ASP A 422 -42.78 9.87 6.33
C ASP A 422 -42.65 8.71 5.32
N TYR A 423 -41.66 7.84 5.50
CA TYR A 423 -41.48 6.53 4.87
C TYR A 423 -41.55 5.45 5.95
#